data_AF-A0A5E6NWF7-F1
#
_entry.id   AF-A0A5E6NWF7-F1
#
_cell.length_a   1.000
_cell.length_b   1.000
_cell.length_c   1.000
_cell.angle_alpha   90.00
_cell.angle_beta   90.00
_cell.angle_gamma   90.00
#
_symmetry.space_group_name_H-M   'P 1'
#
loop_
_entity.id
_entity.type
_entity.pdbx_description
1 polymer ?
#
loop_
_entity_poly.entity_id
_entity_poly.type
_entity_poly.pdbx_seq_one_letter_code
_entity_poly.pdbx_strand_id
1 'polypeptide(L)'
;MNSTIIYYNESTEFANLAFDKSYIIAIDSHLVSTHHIEVPKMSFSKAKKAIPFLLEDVLLEDIEALDFFLQKAADEQYYDVVVISKNIMNALRKKLETTGLKIEQCVVDFMLLPIEKGKVYCTTVEQDVLFRYGDFLGGKTNQAVLDELFTDNEQILNEQLNVKYTQNINFLNVDWRSNWKEKLYKWRASVVILLLLMVLSPVQLMLDNYNLTKRVDRQINTNEIYFKKLFPEVGRIVDLHAQIKQKLNTLSIEEQSDNDLLAKIQSDIKAKTKIKRLQFDKQILKVEP
;
A
#
# COMPACT_ATOMS: atom_id res chain seq x y z
N MET A 1 28.32 -5.97 21.19
CA MET A 1 27.36 -4.88 20.91
C MET A 1 27.43 -3.92 22.09
N ASN A 2 28.00 -2.72 21.91
CA ASN A 2 28.09 -1.67 22.95
C ASN A 2 26.85 -0.76 22.88
N SER A 3 25.66 -1.36 22.89
CA SER A 3 24.41 -0.60 22.80
C SER A 3 24.12 0.04 24.14
N THR A 4 23.82 1.33 24.14
CA THR A 4 23.53 2.07 25.39
C THR A 4 22.06 1.89 25.75
N ILE A 5 21.78 1.55 27.01
CA ILE A 5 20.42 1.38 27.52
C ILE A 5 19.85 2.75 27.86
N ILE A 6 18.66 3.05 27.37
CA ILE A 6 17.85 4.19 27.76
C ILE A 6 16.64 3.65 28.52
N TYR A 7 16.55 3.97 29.81
CA TYR A 7 15.36 3.68 30.61
C TYR A 7 14.29 4.72 30.27
N TYR A 8 13.12 4.25 29.85
CA TYR A 8 12.02 5.10 29.42
C TYR A 8 10.89 5.09 30.46
N ASN A 9 10.61 6.27 30.98
CA ASN A 9 9.39 6.66 31.65
C ASN A 9 8.68 7.78 30.86
N GLU A 10 7.42 8.10 31.19
CA GLU A 10 6.65 9.13 30.47
C GLU A 10 7.37 10.49 30.43
N SER A 11 8.10 10.82 31.49
CA SER A 11 8.88 12.06 31.65
C SER A 11 10.25 12.03 30.96
N THR A 12 10.67 10.92 30.35
CA THR A 12 12.01 10.79 29.78
C THR A 12 12.16 11.67 28.56
N GLU A 13 13.16 12.55 28.57
CA GLU A 13 13.57 13.36 27.44
C GLU A 13 14.73 12.71 26.71
N PHE A 14 14.65 12.64 25.38
CA PHE A 14 15.72 12.11 24.53
C PHE A 14 16.71 13.21 24.11
N ALA A 15 16.97 14.17 25.00
CA ALA A 15 17.87 15.29 24.73
C ALA A 15 19.33 14.87 24.92
N ASN A 16 20.23 15.39 24.08
CA ASN A 16 21.69 15.21 24.14
C ASN A 16 22.22 13.77 23.91
N LEU A 17 21.46 12.94 23.19
CA LEU A 17 21.92 11.61 22.78
C LEU A 17 22.73 11.69 21.47
N ALA A 18 23.82 10.94 21.40
CA ALA A 18 24.76 10.97 20.28
C ALA A 18 24.25 10.12 19.11
N PHE A 19 24.18 10.71 17.92
CA PHE A 19 23.65 10.05 16.73
C PHE A 19 24.49 8.88 16.18
N ASP A 20 25.75 8.78 16.60
CA ASP A 20 26.69 7.74 16.16
C ASP A 20 26.54 6.42 16.93
N LYS A 21 25.76 6.42 18.03
CA LYS A 21 25.54 5.26 18.89
C LYS A 21 24.22 4.57 18.60
N SER A 22 24.23 3.26 18.83
CA SER A 22 23.02 2.44 18.86
C SER A 22 22.44 2.41 20.27
N TYR A 23 21.12 2.56 20.36
CA TYR A 23 20.40 2.57 21.63
C TYR A 23 19.41 1.43 21.74
N ILE A 24 19.20 0.98 22.98
CA ILE A 24 18.13 0.06 23.36
C ILE A 24 17.25 0.78 24.37
N ILE A 25 15.94 0.70 24.15
CA ILE A 25 14.96 1.31 25.05
C ILE A 25 14.45 0.22 25.99
N ALA A 26 14.56 0.49 27.29
CA ALA A 26 13.95 -0.30 28.34
C ALA A 26 12.77 0.48 28.92
N ILE A 27 11.55 0.09 28.55
CA ILE A 27 10.30 0.65 29.09
C ILE A 27 10.19 0.22 30.55
N ASP A 28 9.89 1.17 31.44
CA ASP A 28 9.61 0.85 32.84
C ASP A 28 8.47 -0.16 32.96
N SER A 29 8.70 -1.24 33.72
CA SER A 29 7.70 -2.27 33.95
C SER A 29 6.44 -1.79 34.66
N HIS A 30 6.48 -0.64 35.36
CA HIS A 30 5.27 -0.02 35.91
C HIS A 30 4.28 0.45 34.84
N LEU A 31 4.73 0.64 33.60
CA LEU A 31 3.90 1.10 32.48
C LEU A 31 3.24 -0.05 31.71
N VAL A 32 3.52 -1.31 32.08
CA VAL A 32 3.03 -2.50 31.38
C VAL A 32 2.37 -3.45 32.35
N SER A 33 1.44 -4.26 31.84
CA SER A 33 0.88 -5.41 32.54
C SER A 33 1.34 -6.70 31.86
N THR A 34 1.65 -7.73 32.64
CA THR A 34 2.06 -9.05 32.13
C THR A 34 1.04 -10.11 32.54
N HIS A 35 0.72 -11.01 31.61
CA HIS A 35 -0.29 -12.04 31.83
C HIS A 35 0.15 -13.37 31.22
N HIS A 36 -0.11 -14.45 31.97
CA HIS A 36 0.01 -15.82 31.47
C HIS A 36 -1.39 -16.39 31.28
N ILE A 37 -1.75 -16.74 30.05
CA ILE A 37 -3.13 -17.15 29.71
C ILE A 37 -3.17 -18.44 28.93
N GLU A 38 -4.15 -19.28 29.26
CA GLU A 38 -4.50 -20.45 28.47
C GLU A 38 -5.36 -20.03 27.27
N VAL A 39 -4.96 -20.45 26.08
CA VAL A 39 -5.66 -20.17 24.83
C VAL A 39 -6.06 -21.49 24.18
N PRO A 40 -7.34 -21.65 23.77
CA PRO A 40 -7.78 -22.86 23.09
C PRO A 40 -6.91 -23.17 21.88
N LYS A 41 -6.71 -24.45 21.57
CA LYS A 41 -5.81 -24.89 20.49
C LYS A 41 -6.21 -24.26 19.14
N MET A 42 -5.46 -23.24 18.73
CA MET A 42 -5.74 -22.46 17.52
C MET A 42 -4.45 -21.92 16.89
N SER A 43 -4.55 -21.39 15.67
CA SER A 43 -3.41 -20.77 15.01
C SER A 43 -3.02 -19.45 15.71
N PHE A 44 -1.74 -19.09 15.67
CA PHE A 44 -1.22 -17.85 16.26
C PHE A 44 -2.01 -16.60 15.85
N SER A 45 -2.45 -16.53 14.58
CA SER A 45 -3.27 -15.42 14.07
C SER A 45 -4.65 -15.34 14.71
N LYS A 46 -5.27 -16.50 15.04
CA LYS A 46 -6.53 -16.54 15.77
C LYS A 46 -6.32 -16.19 17.25
N ALA A 47 -5.27 -16.73 17.88
CA ALA A 47 -4.91 -16.41 19.25
C ALA A 47 -4.72 -14.89 19.43
N LYS A 48 -3.99 -14.25 18.52
CA LYS A 48 -3.79 -12.80 18.50
C LYS A 48 -5.08 -11.98 18.47
N LYS A 49 -6.16 -12.51 17.89
CA LYS A 49 -7.48 -11.84 17.89
C LYS A 49 -8.31 -12.17 19.13
N ALA A 50 -8.15 -13.36 19.70
CA ALA A 50 -8.93 -13.83 20.84
C ALA A 50 -8.40 -13.29 22.18
N ILE A 51 -7.07 -13.19 22.32
CA ILE A 51 -6.40 -12.81 23.57
C ILE A 51 -6.88 -11.48 24.16
N PRO A 52 -7.08 -10.40 23.38
CA PRO A 52 -7.62 -9.15 23.94
C PRO A 52 -8.96 -9.36 24.64
N PHE A 53 -9.88 -10.12 24.03
CA PHE A 53 -11.19 -10.41 24.64
C PHE A 53 -11.09 -11.30 25.87
N LEU A 54 -10.13 -12.24 25.90
CA LEU A 54 -9.90 -13.08 27.08
C LEU A 54 -9.38 -12.28 28.29
N LEU A 55 -8.70 -11.16 28.03
CA LEU A 55 -8.13 -10.29 29.06
C LEU A 55 -9.02 -9.10 29.41
N GLU A 56 -10.16 -8.93 28.73
CA GLU A 56 -11.04 -7.75 28.88
C GLU A 56 -11.47 -7.53 30.33
N ASP A 57 -11.85 -8.60 31.04
CA ASP A 57 -12.31 -8.52 32.43
C ASP A 57 -11.18 -8.27 33.45
N VAL A 58 -9.92 -8.49 33.07
CA VAL A 58 -8.75 -8.36 33.95
C VAL A 58 -8.06 -7.00 33.77
N LEU A 59 -8.30 -6.34 32.63
CA LEU A 59 -7.67 -5.08 32.27
C LEU A 59 -8.50 -3.89 32.75
N LEU A 60 -7.81 -2.81 33.13
CA LEU A 60 -8.43 -1.57 33.62
C LEU A 60 -8.81 -0.60 32.50
N GLU A 61 -8.26 -0.79 31.30
CA GLU A 61 -8.53 0.01 30.11
C GLU A 61 -9.22 -0.83 29.04
N ASP A 62 -9.94 -0.16 28.14
CA ASP A 62 -10.53 -0.80 26.96
C ASP A 62 -9.44 -1.48 26.11
N ILE A 63 -9.69 -2.72 25.69
CA ILE A 63 -8.81 -3.52 24.83
C ILE A 63 -8.48 -2.81 23.50
N GLU A 64 -9.31 -1.86 23.06
CA GLU A 64 -9.05 -1.02 21.89
C GLU A 64 -8.01 0.07 22.14
N ALA A 65 -7.79 0.49 23.39
CA ALA A 65 -6.78 1.47 23.78
C ALA A 65 -5.41 0.84 24.07
N LEU A 66 -5.34 -0.49 24.13
CA LEU A 66 -4.15 -1.24 24.53
C LEU A 66 -3.46 -1.92 23.34
N ASP A 67 -2.13 -2.02 23.40
CA ASP A 67 -1.28 -2.81 22.53
C ASP A 67 -0.92 -4.13 23.24
N PHE A 68 -1.04 -5.25 22.53
CA PHE A 68 -0.78 -6.59 23.05
C PHE A 68 0.43 -7.22 22.34
N PHE A 69 1.42 -7.65 23.12
CA PHE A 69 2.62 -8.36 22.67
C PHE A 69 2.51 -9.80 23.14
N LEU A 70 2.60 -10.76 22.22
CA LEU A 70 2.34 -12.16 22.51
C LEU A 70 3.59 -13.00 22.25
N GLN A 71 3.92 -13.86 23.19
CA GLN A 71 4.91 -14.92 23.06
C GLN A 71 4.25 -16.25 23.37
N LYS A 72 4.45 -17.26 22.50
CA LYS A 72 3.98 -18.62 22.79
C LYS A 72 4.88 -19.19 23.88
N ALA A 73 4.28 -19.67 24.97
CA ALA A 73 5.01 -20.30 26.06
C ALA A 73 5.57 -21.66 25.62
N ALA A 74 6.42 -22.27 26.46
CA ALA A 74 6.92 -23.62 26.24
C ALA A 74 5.79 -24.67 26.18
N ASP A 75 4.69 -24.44 26.90
CA ASP A 75 3.46 -25.22 26.80
C ASP A 75 2.61 -24.68 25.64
N GLU A 76 2.22 -25.56 24.72
CA GLU A 76 1.53 -25.16 23.50
C GLU A 76 0.16 -24.51 23.71
N GLN A 77 -0.42 -24.67 24.90
CA GLN A 77 -1.72 -24.10 25.27
C GLN A 77 -1.62 -22.71 25.88
N TYR A 78 -0.42 -22.24 26.24
CA TYR A 78 -0.26 -20.99 26.98
C TYR A 78 0.45 -19.91 26.17
N TYR A 79 0.06 -18.66 26.45
CA TYR A 79 0.67 -17.46 25.91
C TYR A 79 1.06 -16.53 27.03
N ASP A 80 2.29 -16.02 26.96
CA ASP A 80 2.74 -14.91 27.77
C ASP A 80 2.45 -13.61 26.99
N VAL A 81 1.78 -12.68 27.66
CA VAL A 81 1.27 -11.47 27.04
C VAL A 81 1.76 -10.26 27.82
N VAL A 82 2.41 -9.32 27.14
CA VAL A 82 2.64 -7.97 27.67
C VAL A 82 1.61 -7.03 27.07
N VAL A 83 0.99 -6.22 27.92
CA VAL A 83 -0.03 -5.25 27.59
C VAL A 83 0.48 -3.86 27.96
N ILE A 84 0.40 -2.91 27.02
CA ILE A 84 0.81 -1.52 27.24
C ILE A 84 -0.22 -0.57 26.61
N SER A 85 -0.39 0.62 27.19
CA SER A 85 -1.25 1.64 26.59
C SER A 85 -0.69 2.13 25.25
N LYS A 86 -1.57 2.23 24.24
CA LYS A 86 -1.23 2.82 22.93
C LYS A 86 -0.72 4.24 23.05
N ASN A 87 -1.21 4.99 24.03
CA ASN A 87 -0.79 6.37 24.23
C ASN A 87 0.72 6.44 24.52
N ILE A 88 1.21 5.55 25.39
CA ILE A 88 2.63 5.45 25.76
C ILE A 88 3.47 5.07 24.53
N MET A 89 3.04 4.04 23.78
CA MET A 89 3.76 3.61 22.57
C MET A 89 3.78 4.68 21.47
N ASN A 90 2.68 5.41 21.28
CA ASN A 90 2.59 6.48 20.31
C ASN A 90 3.44 7.70 20.73
N ALA A 91 3.41 8.05 22.02
CA ALA A 91 4.25 9.12 22.57
C ALA A 91 5.74 8.77 22.42
N LEU A 92 6.12 7.52 22.73
CA LEU A 92 7.45 7.00 22.50
C LEU A 92 7.82 7.14 21.02
N ARG A 93 7.06 6.55 20.09
CA ARG A 93 7.31 6.63 18.64
C ARG A 93 7.49 8.06 18.15
N LYS A 94 6.64 8.99 18.59
CA LYS A 94 6.73 10.41 18.23
C LYS A 94 8.03 11.05 18.73
N LYS A 95 8.45 10.76 19.97
CA LYS A 95 9.73 11.23 20.52
C LYS A 95 10.90 10.71 19.68
N LEU A 96 10.86 9.45 19.27
CA LEU A 96 11.91 8.81 18.46
C LEU A 96 11.97 9.37 17.03
N GLU A 97 10.82 9.61 16.39
CA GLU A 97 10.74 10.24 15.07
C GLU A 97 11.33 11.66 15.08
N THR A 98 11.12 12.40 16.18
CA THR A 98 11.61 13.78 16.32
C THR A 98 13.12 13.83 16.53
N THR A 99 13.68 12.87 17.26
CA THR A 99 15.12 12.84 17.57
C THR A 99 15.95 12.16 16.50
N GLY A 100 15.39 11.30 15.64
CA GLY A 100 16.13 10.63 14.56
C GLY A 100 17.17 9.62 15.06
N LEU A 101 17.06 9.17 16.31
CA LEU A 101 18.00 8.24 16.92
C LEU A 101 17.91 6.84 16.30
N LYS A 102 19.07 6.17 16.22
CA LYS A 102 19.14 4.78 15.79
C LYS A 102 18.86 3.84 16.97
N ILE A 103 17.66 3.29 16.99
CA ILE A 103 17.21 2.37 18.03
C ILE A 103 17.28 0.96 17.49
N GLU A 104 18.06 0.11 18.14
CA GLU A 104 18.17 -1.29 17.76
C GLU A 104 16.97 -2.08 18.26
N GLN A 105 16.50 -1.77 19.47
CA GLN A 105 15.50 -2.57 20.14
C GLN A 105 14.73 -1.78 21.19
N CYS A 106 13.48 -2.16 21.42
CA CYS A 106 12.68 -1.72 22.55
C CYS A 106 12.14 -2.93 23.30
N VAL A 107 12.36 -2.97 24.60
CA VAL A 107 11.97 -4.04 25.52
C VAL A 107 11.44 -3.44 26.81
N VAL A 108 10.90 -4.27 27.70
CA VAL A 108 10.62 -3.87 29.09
C VAL A 108 11.90 -4.02 29.93
N ASP A 109 12.09 -3.20 30.94
CA ASP A 109 13.25 -3.20 31.82
C ASP A 109 13.57 -4.58 32.44
N PHE A 110 12.57 -5.35 32.90
CA PHE A 110 12.81 -6.70 33.42
C PHE A 110 13.38 -7.66 32.38
N MET A 111 13.20 -7.41 31.08
CA MET A 111 13.75 -8.26 30.00
C MET A 111 15.27 -8.13 29.86
N LEU A 112 15.88 -7.20 30.58
CA LEU A 112 17.34 -7.10 30.76
C LEU A 112 17.87 -8.06 31.83
N LEU A 113 17.01 -8.81 32.51
CA LEU A 113 17.40 -9.93 33.38
C LEU A 113 17.42 -11.23 32.58
N PRO A 114 18.28 -12.20 32.94
CA PRO A 114 18.28 -13.50 32.29
C PRO A 114 16.98 -14.26 32.55
N ILE A 115 16.76 -15.28 31.73
CA ILE A 115 15.64 -16.19 31.85
C ILE A 115 16.14 -17.63 31.85
N GLU A 116 15.73 -18.39 32.86
CA GLU A 116 15.95 -19.83 32.95
C GLU A 116 14.71 -20.48 33.57
N LYS A 117 14.38 -21.71 33.12
CA LYS A 117 13.19 -22.41 33.58
C LYS A 117 13.27 -22.73 35.08
N GLY A 118 12.24 -22.32 35.84
CA GLY A 118 12.12 -22.57 37.28
C GLY A 118 13.00 -21.68 38.16
N LYS A 119 13.48 -20.56 37.62
CA LYS A 119 14.31 -19.58 38.33
C LYS A 119 13.71 -18.19 38.15
N VAL A 120 13.73 -17.42 39.23
CA VAL A 120 13.41 -15.99 39.21
C VAL A 120 14.71 -15.24 39.30
N TYR A 121 14.98 -14.40 38.31
CA TYR A 121 16.06 -13.45 38.41
C TYR A 121 15.53 -12.12 38.89
N CYS A 122 16.21 -11.52 39.86
CA CYS A 122 15.85 -10.22 40.36
C CYS A 122 17.07 -9.31 40.54
N THR A 123 16.79 -8.01 40.65
CA THR A 123 17.80 -7.01 40.94
C THR A 123 17.13 -5.84 41.65
N THR A 124 17.79 -5.28 42.66
CA THR A 124 17.28 -4.12 43.39
C THR A 124 17.52 -2.85 42.58
N VAL A 125 16.46 -2.11 42.29
CA VAL A 125 16.49 -0.81 41.61
C VAL A 125 15.89 0.22 42.56
N GLU A 126 16.74 1.06 43.12
CA GLU A 126 16.36 2.07 44.12
C GLU A 126 15.68 1.47 45.36
N GLN A 127 14.35 1.55 45.45
CA GLN A 127 13.53 1.02 46.56
C GLN A 127 12.72 -0.22 46.15
N ASP A 128 12.67 -0.52 44.86
CA ASP A 128 11.91 -1.63 44.31
C ASP A 128 12.86 -2.74 43.84
N VAL A 129 12.28 -3.90 43.57
CA VAL A 129 12.93 -5.08 43.05
C VAL A 129 12.34 -5.37 41.69
N LEU A 130 13.20 -5.30 40.68
CA LEU A 130 12.89 -5.72 39.33
C LEU A 130 13.11 -7.22 39.25
N PHE A 131 12.14 -7.97 38.72
CA PHE A 131 12.21 -9.43 38.63
C PHE A 131 11.69 -9.97 37.30
N ARG A 132 12.21 -11.12 36.89
CA ARG A 132 11.83 -11.86 35.68
C ARG A 132 11.80 -13.35 35.97
N TYR A 133 10.73 -14.01 35.54
CA TYR A 133 10.52 -15.45 35.74
C TYR A 133 9.99 -16.18 34.49
N GLY A 134 9.68 -15.44 33.41
CA GLY A 134 9.29 -15.98 32.12
C GLY A 134 9.69 -15.09 30.96
N ASP A 135 9.30 -15.47 29.74
CA ASP A 135 9.71 -14.76 28.52
C ASP A 135 9.20 -13.33 28.54
N PHE A 136 7.88 -13.20 28.72
CA PHE A 136 7.15 -11.94 28.84
C PHE A 136 6.59 -11.73 30.25
N LEU A 137 7.10 -12.48 31.23
CA LEU A 137 6.64 -12.48 32.61
C LEU A 137 7.70 -11.93 33.56
N GLY A 138 7.33 -10.84 34.23
CA GLY A 138 8.20 -10.08 35.11
C GLY A 138 7.54 -8.76 35.49
N GLY A 139 8.23 -7.98 36.31
CA GLY A 139 7.73 -6.71 36.78
C GLY A 139 8.66 -6.06 37.80
N LYS A 140 8.16 -4.99 38.41
CA LYS A 140 8.81 -4.29 39.51
C LYS A 140 7.85 -4.28 40.70
N THR A 141 8.36 -4.65 41.86
CA THR A 141 7.57 -4.72 43.11
C THR A 141 8.49 -4.56 44.30
N ASN A 142 7.96 -4.42 45.51
CA ASN A 142 8.80 -4.37 46.70
C ASN A 142 9.32 -5.78 47.08
N GLN A 143 10.40 -5.84 47.87
CA GLN A 143 10.99 -7.11 48.28
C GLN A 143 9.99 -8.02 49.03
N ALA A 144 9.13 -7.45 49.87
CA ALA A 144 8.18 -8.21 50.68
C ALA A 144 7.15 -8.97 49.82
N VAL A 145 6.61 -8.32 48.78
CA VAL A 145 5.68 -8.94 47.84
C VAL A 145 6.40 -9.95 46.96
N LEU A 146 7.66 -9.71 46.58
CA LEU A 146 8.43 -10.69 45.81
C LEU A 146 8.58 -12.01 46.58
N ASP A 147 8.93 -11.93 47.87
CA ASP A 147 9.12 -13.10 48.72
C ASP A 147 7.81 -13.88 48.95
N GLU A 148 6.67 -13.17 48.98
CA GLU A 148 5.32 -13.75 49.05
C GLU A 148 4.89 -14.42 47.72
N LEU A 149 5.30 -13.85 46.57
CA LEU A 149 4.95 -14.39 45.26
C LEU A 149 5.71 -15.68 44.90
N PHE A 150 6.95 -15.84 45.39
CA PHE A 150 7.88 -16.90 44.95
C PHE A 150 8.34 -17.83 46.08
N THR A 151 7.45 -18.17 47.01
CA THR A 151 7.81 -18.84 48.27
C THR A 151 8.19 -20.33 48.15
N ASP A 152 7.69 -21.07 47.15
CA ASP A 152 7.63 -22.53 47.28
C ASP A 152 8.40 -23.39 46.27
N ASN A 153 8.83 -22.89 45.09
CA ASN A 153 9.45 -23.77 44.08
C ASN A 153 10.48 -23.11 43.15
N GLU A 154 10.73 -21.81 43.25
CA GLU A 154 11.62 -21.11 42.32
C GLU A 154 12.86 -20.57 43.04
N GLN A 155 14.02 -20.74 42.40
CA GLN A 155 15.26 -20.18 42.93
C GLN A 155 15.33 -18.70 42.59
N ILE A 156 15.32 -17.84 43.61
CA ILE A 156 15.53 -16.40 43.46
C ILE A 156 17.03 -16.13 43.35
N LEU A 157 17.46 -15.55 42.23
CA LEU A 157 18.85 -15.26 41.91
C LEU A 157 19.02 -13.76 41.62
N ASN A 158 19.99 -13.15 42.29
CA ASN A 158 20.33 -11.75 42.03
C ASN A 158 21.31 -11.65 40.84
N GLU A 159 20.95 -10.90 39.80
CA GLU A 159 21.79 -10.71 38.62
C GLU A 159 21.83 -9.24 38.17
N GLN A 160 22.85 -8.88 37.39
CA GLN A 160 22.98 -7.54 36.81
C GLN A 160 22.24 -7.44 35.47
N LEU A 161 21.68 -6.25 35.20
CA LEU A 161 20.99 -5.96 33.94
C LEU A 161 21.95 -6.00 32.76
N ASN A 162 21.61 -6.77 31.73
CA ASN A 162 22.43 -6.88 30.53
C ASN A 162 21.58 -6.96 29.26
N VAL A 163 21.98 -6.16 28.26
CA VAL A 163 21.41 -6.17 26.90
C VAL A 163 21.42 -7.57 26.27
N LYS A 164 22.37 -8.44 26.61
CA LYS A 164 22.50 -9.76 25.98
C LYS A 164 21.24 -10.63 26.14
N TYR A 165 20.44 -10.40 27.17
CA TYR A 165 19.25 -11.19 27.51
C TYR A 165 18.00 -10.80 26.73
N THR A 166 18.07 -9.76 25.90
CA THR A 166 16.92 -9.23 25.16
C THR A 166 16.65 -9.95 23.83
N GLN A 167 17.31 -11.08 23.52
CA GLN A 167 17.32 -11.70 22.18
C GLN A 167 15.93 -11.78 21.52
N ASN A 168 15.81 -11.22 20.31
CA ASN A 168 14.65 -11.26 19.40
C ASN A 168 13.34 -10.55 19.82
N ILE A 169 13.28 -9.84 20.95
CA ILE A 169 12.05 -9.17 21.39
C ILE A 169 12.09 -7.68 21.04
N ASN A 170 11.32 -7.21 20.06
CA ASN A 170 11.29 -5.77 19.76
C ASN A 170 9.87 -5.21 19.75
N PHE A 171 9.55 -4.41 20.77
CA PHE A 171 8.23 -3.81 20.95
C PHE A 171 7.93 -2.70 19.92
N LEU A 172 8.96 -2.16 19.23
CA LEU A 172 8.74 -1.19 18.16
C LEU A 172 8.23 -1.83 16.87
N ASN A 173 8.53 -3.10 16.64
CA ASN A 173 8.21 -3.80 15.39
C ASN A 173 6.80 -4.40 15.34
N VAL A 174 5.93 -4.06 16.30
CA VAL A 174 4.67 -4.78 16.45
C VAL A 174 3.58 -4.22 15.55
N ASP A 175 3.53 -4.81 14.36
CA ASP A 175 2.40 -4.85 13.45
C ASP A 175 1.33 -5.81 14.00
N TRP A 176 0.33 -5.28 14.72
CA TRP A 176 -0.85 -6.07 15.13
C TRP A 176 -2.17 -5.53 14.60
N ARG A 177 -2.25 -4.22 14.38
CA ARG A 177 -3.17 -3.60 13.44
C ARG A 177 -2.28 -2.93 12.42
N SER A 178 -1.99 -3.61 11.32
CA SER A 178 -1.20 -3.00 10.26
C SER A 178 -1.82 -1.65 9.93
N ASN A 179 -1.03 -0.60 10.17
CA ASN A 179 -1.39 0.80 9.97
C ASN A 179 -1.48 1.13 8.46
N TRP A 180 -2.03 0.23 7.64
CA TRP A 180 -2.36 0.50 6.24
C TRP A 180 -3.18 1.77 6.16
N LYS A 181 -4.11 1.99 7.11
CA LYS A 181 -4.92 3.22 7.15
C LYS A 181 -4.04 4.47 7.35
N GLU A 182 -3.14 4.51 8.33
CA GLU A 182 -2.24 5.66 8.52
C GLU A 182 -1.23 5.84 7.36
N LYS A 183 -0.68 4.75 6.83
CA LYS A 183 0.25 4.80 5.70
C LYS A 183 -0.45 5.24 4.40
N LEU A 184 -1.71 4.82 4.21
CA LEU A 184 -2.57 5.29 3.12
C LEU A 184 -2.91 6.77 3.27
N TYR A 185 -3.13 7.27 4.50
CA TYR A 185 -3.36 8.70 4.75
C TYR A 185 -2.18 9.56 4.28
N LYS A 186 -0.93 9.09 4.46
CA LYS A 186 0.27 9.78 3.95
C LYS A 186 0.35 9.81 2.42
N TRP A 187 -0.28 8.87 1.72
CA TRP A 187 -0.28 8.78 0.23
C TRP A 187 -1.58 9.25 -0.43
N ARG A 188 -2.56 9.77 0.32
CA ARG A 188 -3.86 10.20 -0.23
C ARG A 188 -3.73 11.20 -1.36
N ALA A 189 -2.83 12.18 -1.24
CA ALA A 189 -2.63 13.19 -2.29
C ALA A 189 -2.14 12.55 -3.60
N SER A 190 -1.13 11.68 -3.53
CA SER A 190 -0.59 10.97 -4.71
C SER A 190 -1.62 10.06 -5.37
N VAL A 191 -2.42 9.34 -4.56
CA VAL A 191 -3.48 8.45 -5.07
C VAL A 191 -4.62 9.25 -5.72
N VAL A 192 -5.02 10.38 -5.12
CA VAL A 192 -6.05 11.27 -5.69
C VAL A 192 -5.58 11.86 -7.02
N ILE A 193 -4.32 12.30 -7.11
CA ILE A 193 -3.74 12.80 -8.37
C ILE A 193 -3.74 11.70 -9.43
N LEU A 194 -3.32 10.47 -9.08
CA LEU A 194 -3.30 9.33 -10.01
C LEU A 194 -4.71 8.97 -10.51
N LEU A 195 -5.70 8.93 -9.61
CA LEU A 195 -7.09 8.67 -9.97
C LEU A 195 -7.67 9.77 -10.86
N LEU A 196 -7.38 11.03 -10.56
CA LEU A 196 -7.83 12.17 -11.36
C LEU A 196 -7.22 12.13 -12.76
N LEU A 197 -5.94 11.75 -12.88
CA LEU A 197 -5.24 11.58 -14.16
C LEU A 197 -5.80 10.37 -14.95
N MET A 198 -6.10 9.27 -14.26
CA MET A 198 -6.70 8.07 -14.85
C MET A 198 -8.12 8.33 -15.38
N VAL A 199 -8.89 9.21 -14.73
CA VAL A 199 -10.25 9.60 -15.16
C VAL A 199 -10.23 10.69 -16.24
N LEU A 200 -9.20 11.55 -16.30
CA LEU A 200 -9.11 12.61 -17.32
C LEU A 200 -8.89 12.05 -18.74
N SER A 201 -8.19 10.92 -18.87
CA SER A 201 -7.92 10.27 -20.16
C SER A 201 -9.16 9.79 -20.92
N PRO A 202 -10.11 9.02 -20.32
CA PRO A 202 -11.31 8.57 -21.03
C PRO A 202 -12.24 9.71 -21.45
N VAL A 203 -12.18 10.87 -20.78
CA VAL A 203 -13.00 12.04 -21.14
C VAL A 203 -12.64 12.57 -22.52
N GLN A 204 -11.34 12.58 -22.87
CA GLN A 204 -10.89 13.00 -24.20
C GLN A 204 -11.41 12.05 -25.29
N LEU A 205 -11.30 10.74 -25.05
CA LEU A 205 -11.81 9.72 -25.98
C LEU A 205 -13.34 9.80 -26.16
N MET A 206 -14.07 10.16 -25.11
CA MET A 206 -15.53 10.28 -25.18
C MET A 206 -15.98 11.52 -25.96
N LEU A 207 -15.27 12.64 -25.82
CA LEU A 207 -15.52 13.86 -26.59
C LEU A 207 -15.18 13.67 -28.08
N ASP A 208 -14.06 13.01 -28.38
CA ASP A 208 -13.65 12.75 -29.76
C ASP A 208 -14.59 11.77 -30.46
N ASN A 209 -15.05 10.73 -29.77
CA ASN A 209 -16.02 9.78 -30.31
C ASN A 209 -17.32 10.49 -30.72
N TYR A 210 -17.84 11.36 -29.85
CA TYR A 210 -19.06 12.13 -30.16
C TYR A 210 -18.88 13.08 -31.35
N ASN A 211 -17.72 13.73 -31.45
CA ASN A 211 -17.40 14.63 -32.57
C ASN A 211 -17.17 13.87 -33.89
N LEU A 212 -16.63 12.65 -33.83
CA LEU A 212 -16.39 11.79 -35.00
C LEU A 212 -17.71 11.33 -35.63
N THR A 213 -18.70 10.94 -34.82
CA THR A 213 -20.04 10.56 -35.33
C THR A 213 -20.66 11.69 -36.14
N LYS A 214 -20.56 12.93 -35.65
CA LYS A 214 -21.06 14.11 -36.38
C LYS A 214 -20.38 14.33 -37.74
N ARG A 215 -19.12 13.93 -37.92
CA ARG A 215 -18.43 14.04 -39.22
C ARG A 215 -18.94 13.01 -40.22
N VAL A 216 -19.21 11.79 -39.74
CA VAL A 216 -19.77 10.71 -40.56
C VAL A 216 -21.16 11.10 -41.08
N ASP A 217 -22.03 11.59 -40.20
CA ASP A 217 -23.40 11.97 -40.58
C ASP A 217 -23.41 13.12 -41.61
N ARG A 218 -22.52 14.10 -41.44
CA ARG A 218 -22.39 15.21 -42.39
C ARG A 218 -21.92 14.74 -43.78
N GLN A 219 -20.99 13.77 -43.83
CA GLN A 219 -20.49 13.22 -45.09
C GLN A 219 -21.55 12.42 -45.83
N ILE A 220 -22.33 11.60 -45.12
CA ILE A 220 -23.44 10.84 -45.70
C ILE A 220 -24.45 11.79 -46.34
N ASN A 221 -24.90 12.82 -45.61
CA ASN A 221 -25.84 13.81 -46.14
C ASN A 221 -25.30 14.56 -47.37
N THR A 222 -24.02 14.91 -47.36
CA THR A 222 -23.37 15.58 -48.50
C THR A 222 -23.34 14.67 -49.73
N ASN A 223 -22.97 13.40 -49.55
CA ASN A 223 -22.92 12.42 -50.64
C ASN A 223 -24.31 12.12 -51.20
N GLU A 224 -25.35 12.07 -50.36
CA GLU A 224 -26.73 11.92 -50.80
C GLU A 224 -27.19 13.10 -51.66
N ILE A 225 -26.83 14.33 -51.29
CA ILE A 225 -27.14 15.54 -52.08
C ILE A 225 -26.47 15.49 -53.45
N TYR A 226 -25.18 15.14 -53.50
CA TYR A 226 -24.46 15.01 -54.78
C TYR A 226 -25.06 13.90 -55.64
N PHE A 227 -25.43 12.78 -55.04
CA PHE A 227 -26.07 11.68 -55.76
C PHE A 227 -27.43 12.07 -56.34
N LYS A 228 -28.31 12.72 -55.57
CA LYS A 228 -29.60 13.22 -56.09
C LYS A 228 -29.43 14.23 -57.21
N LYS A 229 -28.38 15.06 -57.14
CA LYS A 229 -28.07 16.03 -58.19
C LYS A 229 -27.61 15.36 -59.49
N LEU A 230 -26.88 14.26 -59.39
CA LEU A 230 -26.39 13.48 -60.54
C LEU A 230 -27.45 12.52 -61.10
N PHE A 231 -28.38 12.05 -60.26
CA PHE A 231 -29.41 11.07 -60.61
C PHE A 231 -30.80 11.49 -60.09
N PRO A 232 -31.41 12.55 -60.68
CA PRO A 232 -32.70 13.08 -60.23
C PRO A 232 -33.88 12.11 -60.40
N GLU A 233 -33.70 11.01 -61.13
CA GLU A 233 -34.72 9.97 -61.37
C GLU A 233 -34.92 9.01 -60.18
N VAL A 234 -34.01 8.99 -59.20
CA VAL A 234 -34.06 8.05 -58.08
C VAL A 234 -34.80 8.68 -56.89
N GLY A 235 -36.05 8.26 -56.68
CA GLY A 235 -36.92 8.84 -55.64
C GLY A 235 -36.49 8.56 -54.19
N ARG A 236 -36.09 7.32 -53.86
CA ARG A 236 -35.70 6.93 -52.48
C ARG A 236 -34.33 6.27 -52.44
N ILE A 237 -33.41 6.89 -51.70
CA ILE A 237 -32.09 6.34 -51.39
C ILE A 237 -32.23 5.45 -50.15
N VAL A 238 -31.86 4.17 -50.27
CA VAL A 238 -31.94 3.17 -49.18
C VAL A 238 -30.53 2.71 -48.79
N ASP A 239 -29.66 2.52 -49.79
CA ASP A 239 -28.23 2.29 -49.60
C ASP A 239 -27.48 3.04 -50.70
N LEU A 240 -26.87 4.17 -50.32
CA LEU A 240 -26.21 5.08 -51.25
C LEU A 240 -25.07 4.40 -52.01
N HIS A 241 -24.29 3.54 -51.34
CA HIS A 241 -23.10 2.93 -51.93
C HIS A 241 -23.48 1.83 -52.93
N ALA A 242 -24.45 0.98 -52.58
CA ALA A 242 -24.96 -0.05 -53.49
C ALA A 242 -25.61 0.58 -54.74
N GLN A 243 -26.36 1.66 -54.57
CA GLN A 243 -27.04 2.36 -55.66
C GLN A 243 -26.06 3.11 -56.58
N ILE A 244 -25.02 3.75 -56.04
CA ILE A 244 -23.92 4.34 -56.83
C ILE A 244 -23.25 3.25 -57.68
N LYS A 245 -22.90 2.11 -57.08
CA LYS A 245 -22.24 1.01 -57.81
C LYS A 245 -23.12 0.45 -58.92
N GLN A 246 -24.40 0.25 -58.66
CA GLN A 246 -25.35 -0.23 -59.67
C GLN A 246 -25.52 0.79 -60.81
N LYS A 247 -25.64 2.09 -60.49
CA LYS A 247 -25.77 3.15 -61.49
C LYS A 247 -24.51 3.37 -62.31
N LEU A 248 -23.33 3.30 -61.68
CA LEU A 248 -22.05 3.32 -62.39
C LEU A 248 -21.95 2.15 -63.34
N ASN A 249 -22.27 0.92 -62.90
CA ASN A 249 -22.25 -0.26 -63.75
C ASN A 249 -23.26 -0.20 -64.90
N THR A 250 -24.42 0.45 -64.73
CA THR A 250 -25.38 0.66 -65.83
C THR A 250 -24.99 1.79 -66.77
N LEU A 251 -24.30 2.83 -66.28
CA LEU A 251 -23.71 3.88 -67.11
C LEU A 251 -22.44 3.41 -67.83
N SER A 252 -21.81 2.34 -67.34
CA SER A 252 -20.67 1.69 -67.97
C SER A 252 -21.13 0.46 -68.75
N ILE A 253 -22.08 0.67 -69.67
CA ILE A 253 -22.37 -0.30 -70.72
C ILE A 253 -22.33 0.41 -72.08
N GLU A 254 -21.56 -0.23 -72.95
CA GLU A 254 -21.39 -0.08 -74.39
C GLU A 254 -20.33 0.90 -74.91
N GLU A 255 -19.53 0.34 -75.83
CA GLU A 255 -18.51 0.94 -76.68
C GLU A 255 -17.14 1.24 -76.04
N GLN A 256 -16.15 0.43 -76.44
CA GLN A 256 -15.11 0.93 -77.34
C GLN A 256 -14.68 2.38 -77.07
N SER A 257 -14.19 2.64 -75.85
CA SER A 257 -13.69 3.95 -75.47
C SER A 257 -12.19 4.01 -75.75
N ASP A 258 -11.87 4.57 -76.91
CA ASP A 258 -10.56 5.15 -77.26
C ASP A 258 -10.08 6.26 -76.28
N ASN A 259 -10.78 6.45 -75.15
CA ASN A 259 -10.55 7.51 -74.18
C ASN A 259 -10.62 6.99 -72.73
N ASP A 260 -10.00 5.84 -72.45
CA ASP A 260 -9.64 5.51 -71.07
C ASP A 260 -8.54 6.49 -70.60
N LEU A 261 -8.97 7.56 -69.93
CA LEU A 261 -8.09 8.65 -69.45
C LEU A 261 -6.98 8.12 -68.55
N LEU A 262 -7.24 7.07 -67.78
CA LEU A 262 -6.24 6.44 -66.93
C LEU A 262 -5.16 5.73 -67.77
N ALA A 263 -5.56 5.06 -68.85
CA ALA A 263 -4.62 4.46 -69.79
C ALA A 263 -3.80 5.52 -70.55
N LYS A 264 -4.41 6.65 -70.95
CA LYS A 264 -3.72 7.79 -71.60
C LYS A 264 -2.74 8.50 -70.66
N ILE A 265 -3.14 8.70 -69.40
CA ILE A 265 -2.26 9.22 -68.34
C ILE A 265 -1.08 8.26 -68.13
N GLN A 266 -1.34 6.95 -68.10
CA GLN A 266 -0.30 5.95 -67.94
C GLN A 266 0.68 5.90 -69.13
N SER A 267 0.21 6.14 -70.37
CA SER A 267 1.09 6.18 -71.54
C SER A 267 1.95 7.44 -71.64
N ASP A 268 1.42 8.60 -71.23
CA ASP A 268 2.14 9.89 -71.33
C ASP A 268 3.14 10.13 -70.18
N ILE A 269 3.01 9.41 -69.07
CA ILE A 269 3.93 9.53 -67.93
C ILE A 269 5.09 8.54 -68.10
N LYS A 270 6.24 9.00 -68.58
CA LYS A 270 7.48 8.22 -68.53
C LYS A 270 7.91 8.00 -67.08
N ALA A 271 8.23 6.74 -66.76
CA ALA A 271 8.59 6.30 -65.41
C ALA A 271 9.64 7.21 -64.75
N LYS A 272 9.32 7.70 -63.54
CA LYS A 272 10.10 8.62 -62.66
C LYS A 272 9.94 10.13 -62.86
N THR A 273 8.79 10.63 -63.30
CA THR A 273 8.47 12.07 -63.20
C THR A 273 7.51 12.35 -62.03
N LYS A 274 7.86 13.30 -61.15
CA LYS A 274 6.95 13.84 -60.11
C LYS A 274 6.06 14.86 -60.80
N ILE A 275 4.78 14.54 -60.98
CA ILE A 275 3.83 15.43 -61.65
C ILE A 275 3.31 16.44 -60.66
N LYS A 276 3.47 17.73 -60.95
CA LYS A 276 2.94 18.82 -60.12
C LYS A 276 1.49 19.18 -60.45
N ARG A 277 1.05 19.02 -61.71
CA ARG A 277 -0.29 19.45 -62.13
C ARG A 277 -0.83 18.67 -63.33
N LEU A 278 -2.08 18.24 -63.23
CA LEU A 278 -2.87 17.69 -64.33
C LEU A 278 -4.00 18.66 -64.65
N GLN A 279 -4.14 19.05 -65.92
CA GLN A 279 -5.20 19.95 -66.36
C GLN A 279 -5.93 19.32 -67.54
N PHE A 280 -7.23 19.08 -67.36
CA PHE A 280 -8.12 18.51 -68.37
C PHE A 280 -9.11 19.60 -68.80
N ASP A 281 -8.94 20.11 -70.01
CA ASP A 281 -9.80 21.15 -70.58
C ASP A 281 -10.14 20.81 -72.03
N LYS A 282 -11.42 20.94 -72.40
CA LYS A 282 -11.96 20.65 -73.74
C LYS A 282 -11.42 19.36 -74.37
N GLN A 283 -11.44 18.26 -73.61
CA GLN A 283 -10.99 16.91 -74.02
C GLN A 283 -9.49 16.77 -74.31
N ILE A 284 -8.67 17.77 -74.00
CA ILE A 284 -7.21 17.70 -74.14
C ILE A 284 -6.61 17.61 -72.73
N LEU A 285 -5.83 16.56 -72.49
CA LEU A 285 -5.08 16.38 -71.25
C LEU A 285 -3.69 17.02 -71.42
N LYS A 286 -3.35 17.98 -70.58
CA LYS A 286 -1.98 18.51 -70.47
C LYS A 286 -1.37 18.07 -69.15
N VAL A 287 -0.21 17.44 -69.23
CA VAL A 287 0.60 16.98 -68.09
C VAL A 287 1.80 17.91 -67.96
N GLU A 288 1.84 18.69 -66.89
CA GLU A 288 3.01 19.52 -66.55
C GLU A 288 3.87 18.78 -65.52
N PRO A 289 5.17 18.57 -65.78
CA PRO A 289 6.08 17.98 -64.80
C PRO A 289 6.23 18.88 -63.56
#